data_AF-A0A3L7TA27-F1
#
_entry.id   AF-A0A3L7TA27-F1
#
_cell.length_a   1.000
_cell.length_b   1.000
_cell.length_c   1.000
_cell.angle_alpha   90.00
_cell.angle_beta   90.00
_cell.angle_gamma   90.00
#
_symmetry.space_group_name_H-M   'P 1'
#
loop_
_entity.id
_entity.type
_entity.pdbx_description
1 polymer ?
#
loop_
_entity_poly.entity_id
_entity_poly.type
_entity_poly.pdbx_seq_one_letter_code
_entity_poly.pdbx_strand_id
1 'polypeptide(L)'
;MTLRARKPSIHCFDVAQPDEEERLMNNDRHEQSGGLLVDARSATASSNSRASQQTTRNPSFTREWSVFRTHLLSAFFRDVGSLASRYRVSADDVLEHTQAHCAPQLERGNVLKPVACVGDLAVATACCLNRSNAWNELWIFAEPSMTRAAFSRLPETLSLTWTRRYWTQLSRETRNGGGLHRYDGSRPIRLWLVEELLTALEAERNAGRIEIRREHLGRPIPLRLVGQRLA
;
A
#
# COMPACT_ATOMS: atom_id res chain seq x y z
N MET A 1 51.01 7.51 29.73
CA MET A 1 50.98 6.41 28.76
C MET A 1 49.84 6.66 27.81
N THR A 2 50.18 7.04 26.57
CA THR A 2 49.30 7.75 25.63
C THR A 2 49.16 6.87 24.40
N LEU A 3 47.98 6.30 24.16
CA LEU A 3 47.71 5.50 22.96
C LEU A 3 46.93 6.36 21.96
N ARG A 4 47.61 6.70 20.86
CA ARG A 4 47.08 7.35 19.66
C ARG A 4 46.82 6.31 18.57
N ALA A 5 45.79 6.61 17.78
CA ALA A 5 45.59 6.34 16.35
C ALA A 5 45.24 4.91 15.87
N ARG A 6 44.18 4.80 15.06
CA ARG A 6 44.25 4.89 13.59
C ARG A 6 42.84 4.94 12.95
N LYS A 7 42.65 5.85 12.00
CA LYS A 7 41.55 5.86 11.00
C LYS A 7 42.00 5.06 9.77
N PRO A 8 41.13 4.32 9.09
CA PRO A 8 41.35 3.92 7.70
C PRO A 8 40.64 4.87 6.72
N SER A 9 41.43 5.38 5.77
CA SER A 9 40.99 5.96 4.51
C SER A 9 40.58 4.83 3.56
N ILE A 10 39.47 4.99 2.84
CA ILE A 10 39.14 4.14 1.69
C ILE A 10 39.02 5.04 0.47
N HIS A 11 39.76 4.62 -0.56
CA HIS A 11 40.04 5.30 -1.82
C HIS A 11 38.82 5.39 -2.75
N CYS A 12 38.78 6.50 -3.49
CA CYS A 12 38.01 6.68 -4.71
C CYS A 12 38.36 5.61 -5.76
N PHE A 13 37.34 5.07 -6.42
CA PHE A 13 37.48 4.41 -7.71
C PHE A 13 36.90 5.33 -8.77
N ASP A 14 37.76 5.71 -9.72
CA ASP A 14 37.45 6.39 -10.95
C ASP A 14 37.82 5.47 -12.12
N VAL A 15 37.26 5.77 -13.29
CA VAL A 15 37.61 5.28 -14.65
C VAL A 15 36.92 4.00 -15.14
N ALA A 16 35.97 4.15 -16.07
CA ALA A 16 36.18 3.91 -17.51
C ALA A 16 34.84 3.90 -18.29
N GLN A 17 34.64 4.89 -19.18
CA GLN A 17 33.75 4.76 -20.34
C GLN A 17 34.52 4.12 -21.50
N PRO A 18 33.82 3.41 -22.41
CA PRO A 18 34.18 3.48 -23.82
C PRO A 18 32.96 3.77 -24.72
N ASP A 19 33.10 4.87 -25.44
CA ASP A 19 32.96 5.07 -26.90
C ASP A 19 31.85 4.41 -27.73
N GLU A 20 31.25 5.30 -28.52
CA GLU A 20 30.39 5.11 -29.68
C GLU A 20 31.09 4.34 -30.81
N GLU A 21 30.40 3.39 -31.46
CA GLU A 21 30.56 3.15 -32.91
C GLU A 21 29.35 2.37 -33.47
N GLU A 22 28.42 3.12 -34.03
CA GLU A 22 27.84 2.97 -35.37
C GLU A 22 27.92 1.58 -36.06
N ARG A 23 26.77 0.95 -36.30
CA ARG A 23 26.53 0.17 -37.54
C ARG A 23 25.04 -0.02 -37.83
N LEU A 24 24.60 0.75 -38.82
CA LEU A 24 23.45 0.50 -39.67
C LEU A 24 23.45 -0.94 -40.20
N MET A 25 22.31 -1.64 -40.13
CA MET A 25 21.85 -2.48 -41.24
C MET A 25 20.32 -2.57 -41.25
N ASN A 26 19.79 -2.15 -42.39
CA ASN A 26 18.45 -2.35 -42.90
C ASN A 26 18.00 -3.82 -42.77
N ASN A 27 16.71 -4.03 -42.56
CA ASN A 27 16.03 -5.14 -43.22
C ASN A 27 14.58 -4.79 -43.50
N ASP A 28 14.33 -4.57 -44.79
CA ASP A 28 13.04 -4.61 -45.45
C ASP A 28 12.33 -5.93 -45.16
N ARG A 29 11.06 -5.85 -44.76
CA ARG A 29 10.08 -6.90 -45.06
C ARG A 29 8.77 -6.28 -45.52
N HIS A 30 8.58 -6.31 -46.83
CA HIS A 30 7.29 -6.43 -47.48
C HIS A 30 6.59 -7.70 -47.00
N GLU A 31 5.36 -7.58 -46.50
CA GLU A 31 4.30 -8.54 -46.79
C GLU A 31 2.98 -7.79 -47.06
N GLN A 32 2.50 -7.96 -48.29
CA GLN A 32 1.16 -7.59 -48.75
C GLN A 32 0.21 -8.76 -48.50
N SER A 33 -0.94 -8.48 -47.90
CA SER A 33 -2.27 -9.11 -48.16
C SER A 33 -3.21 -8.52 -47.10
N GLY A 34 -4.37 -7.95 -47.40
CA GLY A 34 -5.32 -8.27 -48.45
C GLY A 34 -6.64 -8.62 -47.76
N GLY A 35 -7.69 -7.86 -48.04
CA GLY A 35 -9.06 -8.36 -47.94
C GLY A 35 -9.95 -7.86 -46.80
N LEU A 36 -11.09 -7.32 -47.24
CA LEU A 36 -12.42 -7.45 -46.64
C LEU A 36 -12.83 -6.46 -45.55
N LEU A 37 -13.27 -5.31 -46.06
CA LEU A 37 -14.31 -4.48 -45.45
C LEU A 37 -15.65 -5.27 -45.50
N VAL A 38 -16.19 -5.64 -44.35
CA VAL A 38 -17.57 -6.15 -44.23
C VAL A 38 -18.30 -5.32 -43.19
N ASP A 39 -19.40 -4.72 -43.62
CA ASP A 39 -20.35 -3.95 -42.85
C ASP A 39 -20.94 -4.75 -41.68
N ALA A 40 -21.14 -4.08 -40.54
CA ALA A 40 -22.05 -4.54 -39.50
C ALA A 40 -22.78 -3.36 -38.85
N ARG A 41 -23.94 -3.02 -39.41
CA ARG A 41 -25.04 -2.38 -38.69
C ARG A 41 -26.14 -3.42 -38.49
N SER A 42 -26.46 -3.76 -37.24
CA SER A 42 -27.84 -3.80 -36.73
C SER A 42 -27.90 -4.34 -35.30
N ALA A 43 -28.83 -3.74 -34.56
CA ALA A 43 -29.04 -3.84 -33.13
C ALA A 43 -30.03 -4.96 -32.75
N THR A 44 -30.27 -5.03 -31.43
CA THR A 44 -31.33 -5.77 -30.69
C THR A 44 -31.05 -7.25 -30.45
N ALA A 45 -31.48 -7.89 -29.38
CA ALA A 45 -31.86 -7.59 -28.00
C ALA A 45 -32.30 -8.96 -27.44
N SER A 46 -32.23 -9.14 -26.11
CA SER A 46 -32.66 -10.35 -25.37
C SER A 46 -31.64 -11.48 -25.44
N SER A 47 -31.09 -11.99 -24.32
CA SER A 47 -31.79 -12.34 -23.08
C SER A 47 -30.80 -12.38 -21.90
N ASN A 48 -30.78 -11.33 -21.09
CA ASN A 48 -30.15 -11.31 -19.77
C ASN A 48 -31.23 -11.60 -18.71
N SER A 49 -31.52 -12.89 -18.51
CA SER A 49 -32.42 -13.37 -17.44
C SER A 49 -31.74 -14.50 -16.67
N ARG A 50 -30.60 -14.18 -16.05
CA ARG A 50 -30.04 -14.89 -14.89
C ARG A 50 -29.52 -13.88 -13.86
N ALA A 51 -30.37 -12.93 -13.49
CA ALA A 51 -30.26 -12.20 -12.24
C ALA A 51 -30.80 -13.10 -11.10
N SER A 52 -30.13 -14.22 -10.88
CA SER A 52 -30.41 -15.10 -9.76
C SER A 52 -29.69 -14.54 -8.53
N GLN A 53 -30.41 -13.71 -7.77
CA GLN A 53 -30.34 -13.65 -6.31
C GLN A 53 -28.94 -13.82 -5.70
N GLN A 54 -28.01 -12.93 -6.01
CA GLN A 54 -26.85 -12.73 -5.15
C GLN A 54 -27.30 -11.80 -4.02
N THR A 55 -27.93 -12.38 -3.01
CA THR A 55 -28.08 -11.73 -1.70
C THR A 55 -26.67 -11.46 -1.21
N THR A 56 -26.16 -10.26 -1.48
CA THR A 56 -24.96 -9.72 -0.85
C THR A 56 -25.29 -9.57 0.63
N ARG A 57 -25.13 -10.67 1.37
CA ARG A 57 -25.21 -10.71 2.82
C ARG A 57 -24.05 -9.85 3.30
N ASN A 58 -24.32 -8.57 3.49
CA ASN A 58 -23.33 -7.64 4.04
C ASN A 58 -22.80 -8.27 5.32
N PRO A 59 -21.47 -8.45 5.46
CA PRO A 59 -20.92 -9.06 6.65
C PRO A 59 -21.27 -8.17 7.83
N SER A 60 -22.19 -8.64 8.67
CA SER A 60 -22.68 -7.92 9.84
C SER A 60 -21.71 -8.05 11.00
N PHE A 61 -21.77 -7.11 11.94
CA PHE A 61 -21.08 -7.23 13.22
C PHE A 61 -21.42 -8.57 13.89
N THR A 62 -20.42 -9.22 14.49
CA THR A 62 -20.60 -10.52 15.15
C THR A 62 -19.79 -10.61 16.43
N ARG A 63 -20.27 -11.37 17.42
CA ARG A 63 -19.49 -11.73 18.62
C ARG A 63 -18.82 -13.09 18.49
N GLU A 64 -19.17 -13.85 17.46
CA GLU A 64 -18.71 -15.22 17.28
C GLU A 64 -17.52 -15.27 16.32
N TRP A 65 -16.39 -15.78 16.83
CA TRP A 65 -15.17 -15.95 16.05
C TRP A 65 -15.37 -16.92 14.86
N SER A 66 -16.14 -17.98 15.03
CA SER A 66 -16.42 -18.96 13.97
C SER A 66 -17.14 -18.32 12.78
N VAL A 67 -18.14 -17.48 13.04
CA VAL A 67 -18.88 -16.73 12.02
C VAL A 67 -17.97 -15.72 11.33
N PHE A 68 -17.20 -14.96 12.10
CA PHE A 68 -16.24 -14.00 11.56
C PHE A 68 -15.20 -14.67 10.65
N ARG A 69 -14.59 -15.78 11.12
CA ARG A 69 -13.63 -16.59 10.37
C ARG A 69 -14.19 -17.07 9.05
N THR A 70 -15.43 -17.57 9.06
CA THR A 70 -16.09 -18.09 7.85
C THR A 70 -16.28 -16.99 6.81
N HIS A 71 -16.73 -15.80 7.22
CA HIS A 71 -16.87 -14.66 6.32
C HIS A 71 -15.52 -14.17 5.78
N LEU A 72 -14.49 -14.09 6.62
CA LEU A 72 -13.15 -13.68 6.21
C LEU A 72 -12.55 -14.65 5.18
N LEU A 73 -12.63 -15.96 5.43
CA LEU A 73 -12.15 -16.97 4.50
C LEU A 73 -12.91 -16.94 3.18
N SER A 74 -14.24 -16.81 3.23
CA SER A 74 -15.06 -16.69 2.03
C SER A 74 -14.63 -15.49 1.18
N ALA A 75 -14.40 -14.32 1.79
CA ALA A 75 -13.91 -13.14 1.10
C ALA A 75 -12.48 -13.31 0.57
N PHE A 76 -11.59 -13.94 1.34
CA PHE A 76 -10.21 -14.22 0.94
C PHE A 76 -10.15 -15.08 -0.32
N PHE A 77 -10.87 -16.21 -0.34
CA PHE A 77 -10.86 -17.12 -1.50
C PHE A 77 -11.60 -16.55 -2.71
N ARG A 78 -12.58 -15.66 -2.50
CA ARG A 78 -13.30 -15.00 -3.60
C ARG A 78 -12.43 -13.96 -4.31
N ASP A 79 -11.75 -13.10 -3.55
CA ASP A 79 -11.18 -11.85 -4.10
C ASP A 79 -9.64 -11.76 -4.04
N VAL A 80 -8.98 -12.51 -3.16
CA VAL A 80 -7.59 -12.23 -2.74
C VAL A 80 -6.59 -13.34 -3.06
N GLY A 81 -7.06 -14.53 -3.47
CA GLY A 81 -6.20 -15.70 -3.67
C GLY A 81 -4.99 -15.49 -4.59
N SER A 82 -5.17 -14.80 -5.73
CA SER A 82 -4.08 -14.50 -6.67
C SER A 82 -3.06 -13.52 -6.11
N LEU A 83 -3.52 -12.48 -5.40
CA LEU A 83 -2.67 -11.49 -4.74
C LEU A 83 -1.88 -12.12 -3.59
N ALA A 84 -2.54 -12.91 -2.74
CA ALA A 84 -1.90 -13.58 -1.61
C ALA A 84 -0.82 -14.58 -2.07
N SER A 85 -1.07 -15.30 -3.16
CA SER A 85 -0.09 -16.23 -3.76
C SER A 85 1.20 -15.51 -4.20
N ARG A 86 1.09 -14.32 -4.79
CA ARG A 86 2.25 -13.49 -5.19
C ARG A 86 3.18 -13.17 -4.01
N TYR A 87 2.62 -13.00 -2.82
CA TYR A 87 3.38 -12.70 -1.61
C TYR A 87 3.69 -13.93 -0.75
N ARG A 88 3.27 -15.14 -1.17
CA ARG A 88 3.38 -16.38 -0.38
C ARG A 88 2.73 -16.23 1.00
N VAL A 89 1.50 -15.72 1.00
CA VAL A 89 0.63 -15.60 2.16
C VAL A 89 -0.51 -16.60 2.01
N SER A 90 -0.70 -17.43 3.03
CA SER A 90 -1.80 -18.37 3.12
C SER A 90 -3.03 -17.74 3.78
N ALA A 91 -4.18 -18.42 3.66
CA ALA A 91 -5.38 -18.01 4.38
C ALA A 91 -5.19 -18.09 5.90
N ASP A 92 -4.41 -19.07 6.38
CA ASP A 92 -4.12 -19.26 7.80
C ASP A 92 -3.26 -18.12 8.36
N ASP A 93 -2.29 -17.61 7.59
CA ASP A 93 -1.50 -16.44 7.99
C ASP A 93 -2.40 -15.21 8.20
N VAL A 94 -3.36 -14.98 7.31
CA VAL A 94 -4.32 -13.86 7.43
C VAL A 94 -5.25 -14.07 8.63
N LEU A 95 -5.66 -15.32 8.89
CA LEU A 95 -6.45 -15.64 10.07
C LEU A 95 -5.68 -15.40 11.36
N GLU A 96 -4.42 -15.84 11.43
CA GLU A 96 -3.55 -15.63 12.60
C GLU A 96 -3.35 -14.14 12.87
N HIS A 97 -3.02 -13.37 11.82
CA HIS A 97 -2.91 -11.91 11.90
C HIS A 97 -4.20 -11.30 12.46
N THR A 98 -5.35 -11.66 11.90
CA THR A 98 -6.65 -11.11 12.34
C THR A 98 -7.03 -11.57 13.75
N GLN A 99 -6.72 -12.81 14.12
CA GLN A 99 -7.03 -13.37 15.43
C GLN A 99 -6.27 -12.64 16.53
N ALA A 100 -5.00 -12.29 16.29
CA ALA A 100 -4.20 -11.49 17.23
C ALA A 100 -4.87 -10.13 17.55
N HIS A 101 -5.56 -9.52 16.58
CA HIS A 101 -6.34 -8.30 16.79
C HIS A 101 -7.67 -8.50 17.48
N CYS A 102 -8.39 -9.56 17.09
CA CYS A 102 -9.75 -9.82 17.56
C CYS A 102 -9.78 -10.41 18.97
N ALA A 103 -8.78 -11.19 19.38
CA ALA A 103 -8.69 -11.82 20.69
C ALA A 103 -8.96 -10.83 21.86
N PRO A 104 -8.24 -9.71 21.99
CA PRO A 104 -8.48 -8.76 23.07
C PRO A 104 -9.83 -8.01 22.94
N GLN A 105 -10.47 -8.02 21.78
CA GLN A 105 -11.83 -7.47 21.61
C GLN A 105 -12.88 -8.45 22.10
N LEU A 106 -12.72 -9.73 21.77
CA LEU A 106 -13.60 -10.82 22.20
C LEU A 106 -13.56 -11.01 23.71
N GLU A 107 -12.38 -10.94 24.33
CA GLU A 107 -12.21 -11.00 25.79
C GLU A 107 -12.98 -9.88 26.51
N ARG A 108 -13.08 -8.70 25.88
CA ARG A 108 -13.86 -7.57 26.39
C ARG A 108 -15.36 -7.63 26.05
N GLY A 109 -15.81 -8.67 25.36
CA GLY A 109 -17.19 -8.81 24.90
C GLY A 109 -17.60 -7.86 23.76
N ASN A 110 -16.62 -7.28 23.06
CA ASN A 110 -16.87 -6.38 21.94
C ASN A 110 -17.33 -7.16 20.70
N VAL A 111 -18.09 -6.48 19.84
CA VAL A 111 -18.46 -6.99 18.52
C VAL A 111 -17.31 -6.82 17.54
N LEU A 112 -17.04 -7.86 16.76
CA LEU A 112 -16.08 -7.85 15.68
C LEU A 112 -16.67 -7.13 14.46
N LYS A 113 -15.88 -6.21 13.91
CA LYS A 113 -16.22 -5.49 12.69
C LYS A 113 -15.84 -6.33 11.48
N PRO A 114 -16.63 -6.33 10.40
CA PRO A 114 -16.24 -7.01 9.17
C PRO A 114 -14.96 -6.41 8.58
N VAL A 115 -14.13 -7.26 7.97
CA VAL A 115 -12.93 -6.83 7.23
C VAL A 115 -13.38 -6.35 5.85
N ALA A 116 -13.36 -5.03 5.63
CA ALA A 116 -13.77 -4.44 4.36
C ALA A 116 -12.69 -4.59 3.28
N CYS A 117 -11.41 -4.55 3.67
CA CYS A 117 -10.26 -4.51 2.76
C CYS A 117 -9.39 -5.76 2.92
N VAL A 118 -9.92 -6.93 2.55
CA VAL A 118 -9.21 -8.23 2.72
C VAL A 118 -7.91 -8.28 1.89
N GLY A 119 -7.89 -7.66 0.70
CA GLY A 119 -6.68 -7.60 -0.12
C GLY A 119 -5.54 -6.83 0.57
N ASP A 120 -5.88 -5.67 1.13
CA ASP A 120 -4.94 -4.85 1.90
C ASP A 120 -4.49 -5.58 3.19
N LEU A 121 -5.39 -6.34 3.82
CA LEU A 121 -5.05 -7.16 4.98
C LEU A 121 -4.04 -8.26 4.63
N ALA A 122 -4.17 -8.88 3.46
CA ALA A 122 -3.18 -9.85 2.97
C ALA A 122 -1.81 -9.20 2.69
N VAL A 123 -1.78 -7.98 2.16
CA VAL A 123 -0.54 -7.20 1.99
C VAL A 123 0.10 -6.87 3.35
N ALA A 124 -0.69 -6.41 4.32
CA ALA A 124 -0.19 -6.16 5.68
C ALA A 124 0.37 -7.43 6.33
N THR A 125 -0.33 -8.55 6.18
CA THR A 125 0.12 -9.88 6.65
C THR A 125 1.45 -10.26 5.99
N ALA A 126 1.58 -10.08 4.68
CA ALA A 126 2.84 -10.31 3.96
C ALA A 126 3.99 -9.46 4.51
N CYS A 127 3.73 -8.18 4.80
CA CYS A 127 4.71 -7.29 5.40
C CYS A 127 5.14 -7.75 6.81
N CYS A 128 4.20 -8.25 7.62
CA CYS A 128 4.47 -8.82 8.94
C CYS A 128 5.32 -10.09 8.86
N LEU A 129 5.12 -10.91 7.81
CA LEU A 129 5.95 -12.07 7.47
C LEU A 129 7.30 -11.70 6.82
N ASN A 130 7.69 -10.41 6.82
CA ASN A 130 8.93 -9.88 6.24
C ASN A 130 9.11 -10.19 4.74
N ARG A 131 8.02 -10.24 3.96
CA ARG A 131 8.09 -10.39 2.51
C ARG A 131 8.55 -9.08 1.85
N SER A 132 9.76 -9.06 1.30
CA SER A 132 10.38 -7.85 0.73
C SER A 132 9.60 -7.27 -0.45
N ASN A 133 9.04 -8.12 -1.30
CA ASN A 133 8.20 -7.70 -2.43
C ASN A 133 6.92 -6.98 -1.98
N ALA A 134 6.26 -7.44 -0.92
CA ALA A 134 5.09 -6.77 -0.35
C ALA A 134 5.44 -5.38 0.20
N TRP A 135 6.56 -5.26 0.92
CA TRP A 135 7.05 -3.96 1.40
C TRP A 135 7.35 -2.99 0.23
N ASN A 136 7.99 -3.45 -0.83
CA ASN A 136 8.31 -2.62 -1.98
C ASN A 136 7.05 -2.14 -2.72
N GLU A 137 6.10 -3.04 -2.97
CA GLU A 137 4.85 -2.69 -3.66
C GLU A 137 3.97 -1.77 -2.81
N LEU A 138 3.90 -2.01 -1.50
CA LEU A 138 3.18 -1.13 -0.58
C LEU A 138 3.81 0.27 -0.53
N TRP A 139 5.15 0.38 -0.55
CA TRP A 139 5.84 1.67 -0.63
C TRP A 139 5.48 2.43 -1.90
N ILE A 140 5.62 1.80 -3.07
CA ILE A 140 5.29 2.42 -4.37
C ILE A 140 3.84 2.93 -4.37
N PHE A 141 2.94 2.17 -3.77
CA PHE A 141 1.52 2.52 -3.71
C PHE A 141 1.19 3.62 -2.68
N ALA A 142 1.83 3.60 -1.50
CA ALA A 142 1.48 4.47 -0.39
C ALA A 142 2.27 5.78 -0.34
N GLU A 143 3.51 5.79 -0.84
CA GLU A 143 4.43 6.94 -0.79
C GLU A 143 3.79 8.23 -1.32
N PRO A 144 3.13 8.26 -2.50
CA PRO A 144 2.61 9.51 -3.03
C PRO A 144 1.50 10.11 -2.15
N SER A 145 0.72 9.29 -1.44
CA SER A 145 -0.32 9.77 -0.53
C SER A 145 0.24 10.20 0.81
N MET A 146 1.23 9.47 1.35
CA MET A 146 1.94 9.84 2.57
C MET A 146 2.68 11.17 2.41
N THR A 147 3.45 11.32 1.32
CA THR A 147 4.20 12.54 1.03
C THR A 147 3.28 13.75 0.85
N ARG A 148 2.17 13.59 0.12
CA ARG A 148 1.16 14.65 -0.04
C ARG A 148 0.50 15.04 1.29
N ALA A 149 0.20 14.06 2.14
CA ALA A 149 -0.35 14.35 3.47
C ALA A 149 0.67 15.11 4.33
N ALA A 150 1.95 14.73 4.28
CA ALA A 150 3.02 15.42 4.98
C ALA A 150 3.18 16.88 4.50
N PHE A 151 3.08 17.16 3.19
CA PHE A 151 3.12 18.53 2.66
C PHE A 151 2.05 19.47 3.24
N SER A 152 0.92 18.93 3.69
CA SER A 152 -0.11 19.76 4.34
C SER A 152 0.30 20.25 5.73
N ARG A 153 1.33 19.64 6.35
CA ARG A 153 1.77 19.92 7.72
C ARG A 153 3.23 20.37 7.82
N LEU A 154 4.03 20.12 6.80
CA LEU A 154 5.48 20.34 6.80
C LEU A 154 5.95 21.06 5.53
N PRO A 155 7.09 21.76 5.58
CA PRO A 155 7.78 22.24 4.39
C PRO A 155 8.13 21.07 3.45
N GLU A 156 8.30 21.35 2.16
CA GLU A 156 8.50 20.33 1.13
C GLU A 156 9.67 19.37 1.46
N THR A 157 10.86 19.94 1.73
CA THR A 157 12.07 19.17 2.05
C THR A 157 11.90 18.31 3.31
N LEU A 158 11.20 18.82 4.32
CA LEU A 158 10.93 18.07 5.56
C LEU A 158 9.90 16.97 5.37
N SER A 159 8.92 17.17 4.49
CA SER A 159 7.86 16.19 4.21
C SER A 159 8.41 14.92 3.57
N LEU A 160 9.33 15.05 2.62
CA LEU A 160 10.01 13.92 1.97
C LEU A 160 10.86 13.15 2.99
N THR A 161 11.66 13.86 3.78
CA THR A 161 12.50 13.27 4.83
C THR A 161 11.66 12.58 5.90
N TRP A 162 10.57 13.22 6.33
CA TRP A 162 9.63 12.68 7.32
C TRP A 162 8.98 11.39 6.83
N THR A 163 8.47 11.38 5.60
CA THR A 163 7.81 10.21 5.02
C THR A 163 8.75 9.01 4.93
N ARG A 164 10.00 9.22 4.48
CA ARG A 164 11.02 8.16 4.42
C ARG A 164 11.41 7.66 5.82
N ARG A 165 11.62 8.57 6.77
CA ARG A 165 11.95 8.21 8.16
C ARG A 165 10.83 7.40 8.80
N TYR A 166 9.59 7.85 8.64
CA TYR A 166 8.40 7.15 9.11
C TYR A 166 8.32 5.74 8.53
N TRP A 167 8.55 5.57 7.22
CA TRP A 167 8.54 4.26 6.59
C TRP A 167 9.58 3.29 7.17
N THR A 168 10.82 3.75 7.37
CA THR A 168 11.87 2.95 8.02
C THR A 168 11.48 2.58 9.45
N GLN A 169 10.89 3.52 10.20
CA GLN A 169 10.40 3.28 11.55
C GLN A 169 9.26 2.26 11.58
N LEU A 170 8.26 2.40 10.70
CA LEU A 170 7.14 1.48 10.57
C LEU A 170 7.62 0.05 10.26
N SER A 171 8.59 -0.10 9.35
CA SER A 171 9.17 -1.42 9.03
C SER A 171 9.87 -2.04 10.23
N ARG A 172 10.65 -1.24 10.97
CA ARG A 172 11.31 -1.69 12.20
C ARG A 172 10.31 -2.07 13.29
N GLU A 173 9.28 -1.26 13.51
CA GLU A 173 8.24 -1.54 14.50
C GLU A 173 7.43 -2.79 14.14
N THR A 174 7.13 -2.99 12.86
CA THR A 174 6.43 -4.19 12.38
C THR A 174 7.21 -5.45 12.72
N ARG A 175 8.54 -5.45 12.53
CA ARG A 175 9.39 -6.59 12.93
C ARG A 175 9.36 -6.90 14.42
N ASN A 176 9.01 -5.91 15.25
CA ASN A 176 8.93 -6.03 16.70
C ASN A 176 7.49 -6.29 17.19
N GLY A 177 6.56 -6.69 16.30
CA GLY A 177 5.16 -6.95 16.64
C GLY A 177 4.28 -5.69 16.74
N GLY A 178 4.80 -4.51 16.36
CA GLY A 178 4.07 -3.25 16.25
C GLY A 178 3.68 -2.92 14.81
N GLY A 179 3.55 -1.62 14.49
CA GLY A 179 3.36 -1.16 13.11
C GLY A 179 2.17 -1.81 12.38
N LEU A 180 2.43 -2.51 11.27
CA LEU A 180 1.38 -3.16 10.46
C LEU A 180 0.65 -4.31 11.17
N HIS A 181 1.20 -4.84 12.26
CA HIS A 181 0.46 -5.71 13.19
C HIS A 181 -0.67 -4.98 13.94
N ARG A 182 -0.93 -3.69 13.66
CA ARG A 182 -2.10 -2.91 14.14
C ARG A 182 -3.18 -2.72 13.07
N TYR A 183 -2.94 -3.14 11.84
CA TYR A 183 -3.88 -2.98 10.74
C TYR A 183 -4.93 -4.10 10.70
N ASP A 184 -6.20 -3.73 10.80
CA ASP A 184 -7.35 -4.64 10.94
C ASP A 184 -8.19 -4.81 9.66
N GLY A 185 -7.80 -4.15 8.56
CA GLY A 185 -8.53 -4.20 7.29
C GLY A 185 -9.90 -3.51 7.30
N SER A 186 -10.19 -2.66 8.30
CA SER A 186 -11.45 -1.89 8.38
C SER A 186 -11.55 -0.76 7.34
N ARG A 187 -10.41 -0.34 6.78
CA ARG A 187 -10.29 0.73 5.80
C ARG A 187 -9.09 0.49 4.88
N PRO A 188 -9.00 1.15 3.72
CA PRO A 188 -7.86 0.97 2.83
C PRO A 188 -6.52 1.26 3.51
N ILE A 189 -5.52 0.39 3.33
CA ILE A 189 -4.23 0.46 4.02
C ILE A 189 -3.51 1.78 3.76
N ARG A 190 -3.67 2.35 2.56
CA ARG A 190 -3.11 3.66 2.22
C ARG A 190 -3.66 4.80 3.09
N LEU A 191 -4.95 4.78 3.41
CA LEU A 191 -5.55 5.77 4.29
C LEU A 191 -5.09 5.55 5.73
N TRP A 192 -5.05 4.30 6.18
CA TRP A 192 -4.52 3.94 7.49
C TRP A 192 -3.06 4.41 7.67
N LEU A 193 -2.20 4.19 6.68
CA LEU A 193 -0.79 4.62 6.70
C LEU A 193 -0.63 6.14 6.77
N VAL A 194 -1.47 6.90 6.05
CA VAL A 194 -1.48 8.37 6.11
C VAL A 194 -1.83 8.85 7.51
N GLU A 195 -2.86 8.27 8.13
CA GLU A 195 -3.28 8.65 9.48
C GLU A 195 -2.21 8.32 10.53
N GLU A 196 -1.60 7.13 10.45
CA GLU A 196 -0.51 6.75 11.35
C GLU A 196 0.72 7.65 11.18
N LEU A 197 1.07 8.04 9.94
CA LEU A 197 2.14 8.98 9.66
C LEU A 197 1.87 10.36 10.28
N LEU A 198 0.64 10.86 10.16
CA LEU A 198 0.25 12.16 10.73
C LEU A 198 0.18 12.10 12.26
N THR A 199 -0.31 10.99 12.82
CA THR A 199 -0.33 10.76 14.27
C THR A 199 1.08 10.75 14.84
N ALA A 200 2.02 10.06 14.18
CA ALA A 200 3.43 10.06 14.57
C ALA A 200 4.04 11.46 14.48
N LEU A 201 3.68 12.24 13.45
CA LEU A 201 4.16 13.62 13.28
C LEU A 201 3.68 14.52 14.43
N GLU A 202 2.40 14.43 14.77
CA GLU A 202 1.80 15.19 15.86
C GLU A 202 2.41 14.80 17.21
N ALA A 203 2.70 13.52 17.43
CA ALA A 203 3.40 13.07 18.64
C ALA A 203 4.82 13.66 18.76
N GLU A 204 5.61 13.67 17.67
CA GLU A 204 6.94 14.27 17.66
C GLU A 204 6.90 15.79 17.88
N ARG A 205 5.89 16.47 17.30
CA ARG A 205 5.66 17.90 17.51
C ARG A 205 5.29 18.20 18.96
N ASN A 206 4.38 17.42 19.54
CA ASN A 206 3.96 17.59 20.94
C ASN A 206 5.11 17.31 21.91
N ALA A 207 6.03 16.43 21.53
CA ALA A 207 7.26 16.17 22.28
C ALA A 207 8.36 17.24 22.07
N GLY A 208 8.11 18.29 21.28
CA GLY A 208 9.08 19.36 21.00
C GLY A 208 10.26 18.94 20.14
N ARG A 209 10.23 17.76 19.51
CA ARG A 209 11.33 17.27 18.65
C ARG A 209 11.28 17.83 17.23
N ILE A 210 10.14 18.40 16.83
CA ILE A 210 9.95 19.06 15.56
C ILE A 210 9.38 20.45 15.83
N GLU A 211 10.19 21.46 15.56
CA GLU A 211 9.76 22.85 15.60
C GLU A 211 9.36 23.29 14.18
N ILE A 212 8.06 23.53 13.98
CA ILE A 212 7.53 24.04 12.71
C ILE A 212 7.23 25.51 12.92
N ARG A 213 8.11 26.38 12.44
CA ARG A 213 7.81 27.80 12.43
C ARG A 213 6.73 28.09 11.38
N ARG A 214 5.77 28.96 11.72
CA ARG A 214 4.57 29.22 10.88
C ARG A 214 4.94 29.71 9.49
N GLU A 215 6.06 30.43 9.37
CA GLU A 215 6.62 30.94 8.13
C GLU A 215 7.09 29.85 7.16
N HIS A 216 7.31 28.61 7.64
CA HIS A 216 7.76 27.49 6.81
C HIS A 216 6.63 26.58 6.35
N LEU A 217 5.41 26.76 6.86
CA LEU A 217 4.25 26.05 6.31
C LEU A 217 4.08 26.53 4.87
N GLY A 218 4.21 25.61 3.92
CA GLY A 218 4.04 25.92 2.51
C GLY A 218 2.71 26.64 2.28
N ARG A 219 2.66 27.55 1.30
CA ARG A 219 1.38 28.11 0.86
C ARG A 219 0.45 26.92 0.58
N PRO A 220 -0.80 26.91 1.08
CA PRO A 220 -1.70 25.80 0.90
C PRO A 220 -1.77 25.48 -0.59
N ILE A 221 -1.31 24.29 -0.99
CA ILE A 221 -1.41 23.84 -2.38
C ILE A 221 -2.91 23.68 -2.63
N PRO A 222 -3.52 24.48 -3.52
CA PRO A 222 -4.94 24.31 -3.81
C PRO A 222 -5.13 22.90 -4.37
N LEU A 223 -5.89 22.07 -3.65
CA LEU A 223 -6.29 20.77 -4.14
C LEU A 223 -7.19 20.98 -5.35
N ARG A 224 -6.60 20.96 -6.55
CA ARG A 224 -7.37 20.93 -7.79
C ARG A 224 -8.00 19.54 -7.86
N LEU A 225 -9.29 19.46 -7.55
CA LEU A 225 -10.13 18.30 -7.84
C LEU A 225 -10.08 18.06 -9.36
N VAL A 226 -9.25 17.12 -9.80
CA VAL A 226 -9.32 16.60 -11.16
C VAL A 226 -10.58 15.75 -11.23
N GLY A 227 -11.67 16.32 -11.76
CA GLY A 227 -12.93 15.60 -11.96
C GLY A 227 -14.23 16.35 -11.71
N GLN A 228 -14.25 17.68 -11.51
CA GLN A 228 -15.50 18.44 -11.56
C GLN A 228 -15.46 19.49 -12.67
N ARG A 229 -16.13 19.16 -13.79
CA ARG A 229 -16.99 20.17 -14.42
C ARG A 229 -18.12 20.42 -13.44
N LEU A 230 -18.02 21.51 -12.68
CA LEU A 230 -19.15 22.16 -12.04
C LEU A 230 -19.45 23.43 -12.83
N ALA A 231 -20.32 23.26 -13.84
CA ALA A 231 -21.31 24.19 -14.38
C ALA A 231 -21.99 23.47 -15.54
#